data_AF-A0A1Z4NMF2-F1
#
_entry.id   AF-A0A1Z4NMF2-F1
#
_cell.length_a   1.000
_cell.length_b   1.000
_cell.length_c   1.000
_cell.angle_alpha   90.00
_cell.angle_beta   90.00
_cell.angle_gamma   90.00
#
_symmetry.space_group_name_H-M   'P 1'
#
loop_
_entity.id
_entity.type
_entity.pdbx_description
1 polymer ?
#
loop_
_entity_poly.entity_id
_entity_poly.type
_entity_poly.pdbx_seq_one_letter_code
_entity_poly.pdbx_strand_id
1 'polypeptide(L)'
;MRERDWNIRLAAIALFLAALVFVILGTRQTPESTSSSTSQAETTALSPARIEFQSERKPAPAAISPQPTPTPSITPIPEATVIPTPAPVTPPPQQPVSTYSFITTTAFKKFQPRYQIAGADPSNYGDRYSTDINGKPATNQPIIVLHETSNSAQSAINTFRNSHPNDENQVSYHTLITLDGIIVYLVPPEKRAYGAGNSVFSGPNGEETVQTNPNLPPSVNNFAYHVSLETPPDGWNQTSETTHSGYTEAQYEALAWLIAQSSVPDNRITTHRAVDRSGQRIDPRSFDFDRFYNLLHTFRQPSSGNS
;
A
#
# COMPACT_ATOMS: atom_id res chain seq x y z
N MET A 1 0.18 64.23 -31.41
CA MET A 1 0.67 62.88 -31.01
C MET A 1 -0.02 62.29 -29.78
N ARG A 2 -1.07 62.90 -29.19
CA ARG A 2 -1.67 62.43 -27.93
C ARG A 2 -2.96 61.59 -28.08
N GLU A 3 -3.65 61.69 -29.22
CA GLU A 3 -4.90 60.97 -29.53
C GLU A 3 -4.67 59.54 -30.06
N ARG A 4 -3.52 59.30 -30.69
CA ARG A 4 -3.22 58.03 -31.37
C ARG A 4 -2.86 56.92 -30.37
N ASP A 5 -2.30 57.28 -29.21
CA ASP A 5 -1.90 56.35 -28.15
C ASP A 5 -3.09 55.88 -27.29
N TRP A 6 -4.16 56.67 -27.23
CA TRP A 6 -5.38 56.32 -26.47
C TRP A 6 -6.19 55.23 -27.19
N ASN A 7 -6.33 55.36 -28.51
CA ASN A 7 -7.07 54.39 -29.33
C ASN A 7 -6.35 53.03 -29.43
N ILE A 8 -5.00 53.02 -29.38
CA ILE A 8 -4.21 51.77 -29.36
C ILE A 8 -4.36 51.04 -28.02
N ARG A 9 -4.43 51.77 -26.90
CA ARG A 9 -4.61 51.17 -25.56
C ARG A 9 -6.02 50.59 -25.36
N LEU A 10 -7.05 51.26 -25.89
CA LEU A 10 -8.43 50.74 -25.86
C LEU A 10 -8.61 49.50 -26.75
N ALA A 11 -7.98 49.47 -27.93
CA ALA A 11 -8.02 48.30 -28.81
C ALA A 11 -7.32 47.06 -28.19
N ALA A 12 -6.23 47.26 -27.45
CA ALA A 12 -5.53 46.18 -26.76
C ALA A 12 -6.34 45.57 -25.60
N ILE A 13 -7.09 46.39 -24.85
CA ILE A 13 -7.95 45.93 -23.75
C ILE A 13 -9.17 45.16 -24.30
N ALA A 14 -9.76 45.60 -25.41
CA ALA A 14 -10.87 44.91 -26.05
C ALA A 14 -10.45 43.52 -26.61
N LEU A 15 -9.25 43.40 -27.17
CA LEU A 15 -8.70 42.11 -27.63
C LEU A 15 -8.40 41.15 -26.46
N PHE A 16 -7.95 41.67 -25.31
CA PHE A 16 -7.69 40.86 -24.13
C PHE A 16 -8.98 40.32 -23.49
N LEU A 17 -10.06 41.11 -23.50
CA LEU A 17 -11.38 40.67 -23.00
C LEU A 17 -12.07 39.69 -23.97
N ALA A 18 -11.90 39.84 -25.29
CA ALA A 18 -12.44 38.89 -26.27
C ALA A 18 -11.77 37.49 -26.19
N ALA A 19 -10.46 37.44 -25.86
CA ALA A 19 -9.76 36.18 -25.64
C ALA A 19 -10.22 35.47 -24.34
N LEU A 20 -10.61 36.21 -23.31
CA LEU A 20 -11.07 35.65 -22.04
C LEU A 20 -12.46 34.97 -22.17
N VAL A 21 -13.33 35.48 -23.05
CA VAL A 21 -14.65 34.89 -23.30
C VAL A 21 -14.55 33.57 -24.10
N PHE A 22 -13.55 33.41 -24.97
CA PHE A 22 -13.35 32.17 -25.72
C PHE A 22 -12.77 31.01 -24.90
N VAL A 23 -12.12 31.30 -23.76
CA VAL A 23 -11.61 30.26 -22.85
C VAL A 23 -12.72 29.70 -21.94
N ILE A 24 -13.82 30.44 -21.72
CA ILE A 24 -14.90 30.04 -20.82
C ILE A 24 -16.04 29.26 -21.53
N LEU A 25 -16.15 29.33 -22.86
CA LEU A 25 -17.21 28.63 -23.62
C LEU A 25 -16.73 27.43 -24.47
N GLY A 26 -15.47 27.01 -24.30
CA GLY A 26 -14.80 26.03 -25.19
C GLY A 26 -14.71 24.58 -24.72
N THR A 27 -15.40 24.14 -23.66
CA THR A 27 -15.36 22.75 -23.20
C THR A 27 -16.71 22.05 -23.40
N ARG A 28 -16.99 21.62 -24.64
CA ARG A 28 -17.97 20.55 -24.87
C ARG A 28 -17.37 19.22 -24.44
N GLN A 29 -17.86 18.70 -23.33
CA GLN A 29 -17.63 17.32 -22.89
C GLN A 29 -18.34 16.36 -23.84
N THR A 30 -17.59 15.48 -24.49
CA THR A 30 -18.09 14.22 -25.03
C THR A 30 -18.38 13.28 -23.86
N PRO A 31 -19.54 12.61 -23.80
CA PRO A 31 -19.81 11.62 -22.77
C PRO A 31 -19.11 10.31 -23.17
N GLU A 32 -17.96 10.02 -22.56
CA GLU A 32 -17.40 8.67 -22.56
C GLU A 32 -17.99 7.87 -21.40
N SER A 33 -18.51 6.72 -21.79
CA SER A 33 -19.29 5.77 -21.02
C SER A 33 -18.60 5.35 -19.72
N THR A 34 -19.32 5.49 -18.63
CA THR A 34 -18.98 4.96 -17.31
C THR A 34 -19.02 3.44 -17.33
N SER A 35 -17.87 2.79 -17.18
CA SER A 35 -17.78 1.40 -16.72
C SER A 35 -16.49 1.17 -15.95
N SER A 36 -16.53 1.41 -14.63
CA SER A 36 -15.57 0.86 -13.67
C SER A 36 -16.08 0.99 -12.22
N SER A 37 -17.30 0.51 -11.98
CA SER A 37 -17.80 0.24 -10.64
C SER A 37 -17.16 -1.05 -10.09
N THR A 38 -15.85 -1.02 -9.80
CA THR A 38 -15.17 -2.15 -9.13
C THR A 38 -14.06 -1.69 -8.17
N SER A 39 -13.48 -0.50 -8.36
CA SER A 39 -12.32 -0.06 -7.56
C SER A 39 -12.61 0.31 -6.10
N GLN A 40 -13.81 0.81 -5.78
CA GLN A 40 -14.06 1.36 -4.43
C GLN A 40 -14.21 0.29 -3.34
N ALA A 41 -14.77 -0.88 -3.67
CA ALA A 41 -15.01 -1.95 -2.71
C ALA A 41 -13.70 -2.64 -2.27
N GLU A 42 -12.76 -2.87 -3.17
CA GLU A 42 -11.46 -3.48 -2.84
C GLU A 42 -10.56 -2.55 -2.00
N THR A 43 -10.54 -1.25 -2.32
CA THR A 43 -9.73 -0.28 -1.54
C THR A 43 -10.17 -0.13 -0.08
N THR A 44 -11.46 -0.32 0.22
CA THR A 44 -11.97 -0.17 1.61
C THR A 44 -11.63 -1.41 2.45
N ALA A 45 -11.50 -2.58 1.83
CA ALA A 45 -11.15 -3.80 2.54
C ALA A 45 -9.65 -3.88 2.91
N LEU A 46 -8.78 -3.32 2.06
CA LEU A 46 -7.32 -3.41 2.19
C LEU A 46 -6.69 -2.35 3.11
N SER A 47 -7.35 -1.21 3.31
CA SER A 47 -6.71 -0.04 3.91
C SER A 47 -7.31 0.40 5.24
N PRO A 48 -6.52 0.46 6.33
CA PRO A 48 -6.91 1.14 7.57
C PRO A 48 -6.84 2.67 7.47
N ALA A 49 -6.42 3.28 6.35
CA ALA A 49 -6.46 4.73 6.22
C ALA A 49 -6.70 5.18 4.78
N ARG A 50 -7.64 6.12 4.59
CA ARG A 50 -7.88 6.78 3.31
C ARG A 50 -7.16 8.13 3.34
N ILE A 51 -5.85 8.10 3.14
CA ILE A 51 -5.01 9.30 3.08
C ILE A 51 -4.65 9.56 1.62
N GLU A 52 -4.89 10.78 1.15
CA GLU A 52 -4.45 11.21 -0.16
C GLU A 52 -2.94 11.50 -0.11
N PHE A 53 -2.13 10.57 -0.59
CA PHE A 53 -0.71 10.80 -0.77
C PHE A 53 -0.52 11.78 -1.93
N GLN A 54 0.15 12.90 -1.68
CA GLN A 54 0.57 13.79 -2.76
C GLN A 54 1.72 13.14 -3.54
N SER A 55 1.39 12.30 -4.52
CA SER A 55 2.35 11.88 -5.54
C SER A 55 1.66 11.85 -6.90
N GLU A 56 1.90 12.91 -7.69
CA GLU A 56 2.20 12.87 -9.13
C GLU A 56 2.25 14.30 -9.72
N ARG A 57 3.36 15.02 -9.51
CA ARG A 57 3.85 15.91 -10.58
C ARG A 57 4.91 15.13 -11.34
N LYS A 58 4.47 14.38 -12.34
CA LYS A 58 5.33 13.86 -13.40
C LYS A 58 6.03 15.06 -14.06
N PRO A 59 7.37 15.18 -14.04
CA PRO A 59 8.04 16.07 -14.98
C PRO A 59 7.73 15.56 -16.39
N ALA A 60 7.27 16.44 -17.27
CA ALA A 60 7.01 16.11 -18.67
C ALA A 60 8.24 15.40 -19.28
N PRO A 61 8.08 14.31 -20.05
CA PRO A 61 9.19 13.72 -20.77
C PRO A 61 9.75 14.74 -21.76
N ALA A 62 11.04 15.04 -21.64
CA ALA A 62 11.76 15.74 -22.70
C ALA A 62 11.67 14.88 -23.97
N ALA A 63 11.20 15.47 -25.05
CA ALA A 63 11.10 14.83 -26.35
C ALA A 63 12.50 14.49 -26.86
N ILE A 64 12.82 13.20 -26.96
CA ILE A 64 13.97 12.69 -27.71
C ILE A 64 13.40 11.94 -28.92
N SER A 65 13.70 12.43 -30.11
CA SER A 65 13.32 11.79 -31.38
C SER A 65 14.03 10.45 -31.54
N PRO A 66 13.38 9.38 -32.03
CA PRO A 66 14.06 8.15 -32.39
C PRO A 66 14.68 8.27 -33.80
N GLN A 67 15.99 8.05 -33.88
CA GLN A 67 16.72 7.77 -35.12
C GLN A 67 16.71 6.24 -35.36
N PRO A 68 16.60 5.75 -36.61
CA PRO A 68 16.43 4.32 -36.89
C PRO A 68 17.79 3.58 -36.87
N THR A 69 17.79 2.38 -36.26
CA THR A 69 18.94 1.45 -36.24
C THR A 69 18.49 0.12 -36.87
N PRO A 70 19.35 -0.56 -37.66
CA PRO A 70 18.90 -1.55 -38.63
C PRO A 70 18.58 -2.94 -38.06
N THR A 71 17.70 -3.63 -38.78
CA THR A 71 17.22 -5.00 -38.61
C THR A 71 18.35 -6.04 -38.69
N PRO A 72 18.45 -7.01 -37.76
CA PRO A 72 19.18 -8.24 -37.99
C PRO A 72 18.29 -9.31 -38.65
N SER A 73 18.81 -9.96 -39.69
CA SER A 73 18.23 -11.12 -40.37
C SER A 73 18.04 -12.31 -39.43
N ILE A 74 16.87 -12.95 -39.49
CA ILE A 74 16.56 -14.21 -38.81
C ILE A 74 16.59 -15.34 -39.85
N THR A 75 17.47 -16.32 -39.64
CA THR A 75 17.52 -17.61 -40.35
C THR A 75 16.50 -18.58 -39.72
N PRO A 76 15.76 -19.40 -40.49
CA PRO A 76 14.76 -20.31 -39.91
C PRO A 76 15.39 -21.54 -39.24
N ILE A 77 14.90 -21.88 -38.05
CA ILE A 77 15.18 -23.12 -37.30
C ILE A 77 13.99 -24.08 -37.53
N PRO A 78 14.21 -25.40 -37.74
CA PRO A 78 13.16 -26.34 -38.11
C PRO A 78 12.23 -26.76 -36.95
N GLU A 79 10.96 -26.87 -37.33
CA GLU A 79 9.79 -27.58 -36.79
C GLU A 79 9.97 -28.37 -35.47
N ALA A 80 9.33 -27.87 -34.40
CA ALA A 80 9.20 -28.56 -33.12
C ALA A 80 7.95 -29.45 -33.09
N THR A 81 8.16 -30.70 -32.65
CA THR A 81 7.14 -31.72 -32.40
C THR A 81 6.07 -31.24 -31.40
N VAL A 82 4.80 -31.33 -31.81
CA VAL A 82 3.62 -30.94 -31.01
C VAL A 82 3.41 -31.92 -29.84
N ILE A 83 3.54 -31.43 -28.61
CA ILE A 83 3.12 -32.13 -27.38
C ILE A 83 1.65 -31.78 -27.11
N PRO A 84 0.77 -32.74 -26.76
CA PRO A 84 -0.66 -32.46 -26.58
C PRO A 84 -0.93 -31.57 -25.37
N THR A 85 -1.80 -30.58 -25.59
CA THR A 85 -2.34 -29.64 -24.60
C THR A 85 -3.01 -30.37 -23.43
N PRO A 86 -2.68 -30.09 -22.15
CA PRO A 86 -3.45 -30.60 -21.04
C PRO A 86 -4.83 -29.92 -20.98
N ALA A 87 -5.85 -30.72 -20.65
CA ALA A 87 -7.24 -30.27 -20.53
C ALA A 87 -7.40 -29.10 -19.54
N PRO A 88 -8.40 -28.22 -19.75
CA PRO A 88 -8.68 -27.12 -18.83
C PRO A 88 -9.04 -27.68 -17.44
N VAL A 89 -8.17 -27.43 -16.47
CA VAL A 89 -8.43 -27.72 -15.06
C VAL A 89 -9.41 -26.66 -14.57
N THR A 90 -10.61 -27.09 -14.22
CA THR A 90 -11.61 -26.24 -13.57
C THR A 90 -10.98 -25.57 -12.34
N PRO A 91 -11.03 -24.24 -12.19
CA PRO A 91 -10.50 -23.59 -11.01
C PRO A 91 -11.22 -24.13 -9.77
N PRO A 92 -10.50 -24.37 -8.66
CA PRO A 92 -11.14 -24.79 -7.42
C PRO A 92 -12.19 -23.75 -7.01
N PRO A 93 -13.30 -24.16 -6.36
CA PRO A 93 -14.36 -23.26 -5.95
C PRO A 93 -13.76 -22.07 -5.19
N GLN A 94 -14.01 -20.85 -5.68
CA GLN A 94 -13.72 -19.63 -4.93
C GLN A 94 -14.46 -19.75 -3.60
N GLN A 95 -13.72 -19.90 -2.49
CA GLN A 95 -14.35 -19.90 -1.18
C GLN A 95 -15.05 -18.55 -0.99
N PRO A 96 -16.30 -18.53 -0.49
CA PRO A 96 -17.02 -17.29 -0.27
C PRO A 96 -16.18 -16.43 0.69
N VAL A 97 -15.77 -15.27 0.18
CA VAL A 97 -15.11 -14.24 0.99
C VAL A 97 -16.09 -13.83 2.08
N SER A 98 -15.83 -14.29 3.31
CA SER A 98 -16.50 -13.77 4.49
C SER A 98 -16.10 -12.31 4.63
N THR A 99 -16.89 -11.40 4.08
CA THR A 99 -16.68 -9.96 4.20
C THR A 99 -17.05 -9.55 5.61
N TYR A 100 -16.09 -9.65 6.52
CA TYR A 100 -16.22 -9.09 7.85
C TYR A 100 -16.50 -7.59 7.70
N SER A 101 -17.60 -7.13 8.27
CA SER A 101 -17.97 -5.73 8.23
C SER A 101 -17.90 -5.21 9.66
N PHE A 102 -17.20 -4.10 9.85
CA PHE A 102 -17.04 -3.44 11.13
C PHE A 102 -17.58 -2.01 11.05
N ILE A 103 -18.12 -1.53 12.16
CA ILE A 103 -18.57 -0.15 12.32
C ILE A 103 -17.74 0.50 13.42
N THR A 104 -17.17 1.67 13.12
CA THR A 104 -16.42 2.46 14.11
C THR A 104 -17.35 3.06 15.17
N THR A 105 -16.90 3.07 16.42
CA THR A 105 -17.71 3.51 17.58
C THR A 105 -17.59 5.02 17.84
N THR A 106 -18.30 5.50 18.87
CA THR A 106 -18.11 6.86 19.40
C THR A 106 -16.71 7.09 19.96
N ALA A 107 -16.09 6.07 20.59
CA ALA A 107 -14.74 6.17 21.13
C ALA A 107 -13.72 6.41 20.01
N PHE A 108 -13.86 5.70 18.89
CA PHE A 108 -13.05 5.94 17.68
C PHE A 108 -13.15 7.38 17.19
N LYS A 109 -14.36 7.95 17.12
CA LYS A 109 -14.56 9.35 16.66
C LYS A 109 -13.96 10.38 17.61
N LYS A 110 -13.92 10.07 18.90
CA LYS A 110 -13.39 10.95 19.95
C LYS A 110 -11.86 10.97 19.95
N PHE A 111 -11.23 9.83 19.71
CA PHE A 111 -9.78 9.74 19.62
C PHE A 111 -9.30 10.23 18.25
N GLN A 112 -8.47 11.28 18.23
CA GLN A 112 -7.92 11.86 17.02
C GLN A 112 -6.39 11.86 17.12
N PRO A 113 -5.72 10.77 16.69
CA PRO A 113 -4.27 10.72 16.76
C PRO A 113 -3.67 11.74 15.80
N ARG A 114 -2.50 12.26 16.19
CA ARG A 114 -1.67 13.03 15.28
C ARG A 114 -1.13 12.12 14.19
N TYR A 115 -1.00 12.64 12.98
CA TYR A 115 -0.36 11.93 11.90
C TYR A 115 0.55 12.83 11.06
N GLN A 116 1.44 12.20 10.31
CA GLN A 116 2.30 12.83 9.33
C GLN A 116 2.50 11.93 8.12
N ILE A 117 2.89 12.50 6.99
CA ILE A 117 3.25 11.77 5.78
C ILE A 117 4.75 11.90 5.58
N ALA A 118 5.43 10.77 5.45
CA ALA A 118 6.86 10.70 5.23
C ALA A 118 7.16 9.67 4.14
N GLY A 119 6.66 9.93 2.92
CA GLY A 119 6.71 8.99 1.80
C GLY A 119 8.06 8.28 1.64
N ALA A 120 8.00 6.96 1.48
CA ALA A 120 9.15 6.15 1.13
C ALA A 120 9.63 6.48 -0.30
N ASP A 121 10.89 6.19 -0.60
CA ASP A 121 11.42 6.25 -1.96
C ASP A 121 10.61 5.30 -2.88
N PRO A 122 10.28 5.68 -4.12
CA PRO A 122 9.55 4.84 -5.05
C PRO A 122 10.18 3.48 -5.34
N SER A 123 11.50 3.31 -5.13
CA SER A 123 12.12 1.98 -5.25
C SER A 123 11.71 1.02 -4.12
N ASN A 124 11.18 1.52 -3.00
CA ASN A 124 10.85 0.74 -1.81
C ASN A 124 9.39 0.30 -1.75
N TYR A 125 8.62 0.43 -2.82
CA TYR A 125 7.29 -0.17 -2.94
C TYR A 125 6.97 -0.41 -4.42
N GLY A 126 5.90 -1.13 -4.69
CA GLY A 126 5.46 -1.39 -6.06
C GLY A 126 3.96 -1.58 -6.14
N ASP A 127 3.49 -1.94 -7.32
CA ASP A 127 2.09 -2.32 -7.47
C ASP A 127 1.82 -3.69 -6.84
N ARG A 128 0.58 -3.88 -6.41
CA ARG A 128 0.05 -5.20 -6.08
C ARG A 128 -0.23 -5.94 -7.38
N TYR A 129 0.14 -7.21 -7.43
CA TYR A 129 -0.06 -8.08 -8.58
C TYR A 129 -1.43 -8.74 -8.51
N SER A 130 -2.14 -8.80 -9.64
CA SER A 130 -3.39 -9.54 -9.81
C SER A 130 -3.18 -11.04 -10.02
N THR A 131 -1.96 -11.45 -10.39
CA THR A 131 -1.58 -12.85 -10.62
C THR A 131 -0.16 -13.11 -10.10
N ASP A 132 0.12 -14.34 -9.68
CA ASP A 132 1.48 -14.78 -9.35
C ASP A 132 2.34 -15.08 -10.60
N ILE A 133 3.60 -15.47 -10.40
CA ILE A 133 4.53 -15.80 -11.49
C ILE A 133 4.09 -16.98 -12.38
N ASN A 134 3.17 -17.83 -11.90
CA ASN A 134 2.64 -18.97 -12.64
C ASN A 134 1.28 -18.64 -13.32
N GLY A 135 0.85 -17.38 -13.24
CA GLY A 135 -0.45 -16.93 -13.77
C GLY A 135 -1.65 -17.26 -12.89
N LYS A 136 -1.44 -17.76 -11.66
CA LYS A 136 -2.54 -18.01 -10.72
C LYS A 136 -3.08 -16.66 -10.20
N PRO A 137 -4.40 -16.45 -10.20
CA PRO A 137 -5.00 -15.23 -9.63
C PRO A 137 -4.60 -15.02 -8.15
N ALA A 138 -4.20 -13.80 -7.81
CA ALA A 138 -3.89 -13.38 -6.46
C ALA A 138 -5.15 -12.79 -5.79
N THR A 139 -5.99 -13.66 -5.22
CA THR A 139 -7.29 -13.28 -4.63
C THR A 139 -7.29 -13.35 -3.09
N ASN A 140 -6.10 -13.23 -2.48
CA ASN A 140 -5.95 -13.33 -1.03
C ASN A 140 -6.71 -12.21 -0.31
N GLN A 141 -7.32 -12.56 0.82
CA GLN A 141 -7.94 -11.55 1.67
C GLN A 141 -6.86 -10.72 2.38
N PRO A 142 -7.12 -9.44 2.68
CA PRO A 142 -6.13 -8.58 3.33
C PRO A 142 -5.73 -9.11 4.70
N ILE A 143 -4.46 -8.92 5.06
CA ILE A 143 -3.96 -9.16 6.43
C ILE A 143 -3.26 -7.90 6.95
N ILE A 144 -3.16 -7.78 8.27
CA ILE A 144 -2.30 -6.78 8.90
C ILE A 144 -1.10 -7.50 9.49
N VAL A 145 0.10 -7.09 9.11
CA VAL A 145 1.35 -7.62 9.67
C VAL A 145 1.97 -6.55 10.56
N LEU A 146 2.09 -6.88 11.84
CA LEU A 146 2.72 -6.04 12.84
C LEU A 146 4.23 -6.27 12.85
N HIS A 147 4.97 -5.17 12.92
CA HIS A 147 6.41 -5.11 12.98
C HIS A 147 6.88 -4.22 14.13
N GLU A 148 8.18 -4.22 14.39
CA GLU A 148 8.84 -3.15 15.13
C GLU A 148 10.04 -2.59 14.34
N THR A 149 10.53 -1.42 14.71
CA THR A 149 11.61 -0.73 14.00
C THR A 149 13.01 -1.21 14.39
N SER A 150 13.17 -1.92 15.51
CA SER A 150 14.44 -2.29 16.19
C SER A 150 15.34 -1.12 16.62
N ASN A 151 14.92 0.12 16.35
CA ASN A 151 15.61 1.39 16.62
C ASN A 151 14.56 2.53 16.63
N SER A 152 14.97 3.80 16.59
CA SER A 152 14.06 4.94 16.51
C SER A 152 13.20 4.96 15.23
N ALA A 153 12.07 5.65 15.31
CA ALA A 153 11.17 5.92 14.19
C ALA A 153 11.90 6.66 13.05
N GLN A 154 12.71 7.66 13.41
CA GLN A 154 13.44 8.46 12.45
C GLN A 154 14.47 7.63 11.67
N SER A 155 15.11 6.66 12.32
CA SER A 155 16.02 5.72 11.65
C SER A 155 15.29 4.92 10.56
N ALA A 156 14.14 4.34 10.89
CA ALA A 156 13.32 3.61 9.92
C ALA A 156 12.84 4.50 8.76
N ILE A 157 12.35 5.71 9.06
CA ILE A 157 11.94 6.70 8.05
C ILE A 157 13.10 7.03 7.10
N ASN A 158 14.30 7.24 7.63
CA ASN A 158 15.47 7.54 6.82
C ASN A 158 15.84 6.36 5.92
N THR A 159 15.79 5.13 6.44
CA THR A 159 16.00 3.91 5.63
C THR A 159 15.02 3.85 4.47
N PHE A 160 13.71 4.06 4.71
CA PHE A 160 12.70 3.95 3.65
C PHE A 160 12.76 5.07 2.62
N ARG A 161 13.37 6.21 2.96
CA ARG A 161 13.62 7.33 2.03
C ARG A 161 14.87 7.15 1.18
N ASN A 162 15.75 6.22 1.53
CA ASN A 162 16.91 5.91 0.71
C ASN A 162 16.49 5.00 -0.44
N SER A 163 17.01 5.27 -1.63
CA SER A 163 16.75 4.43 -2.80
C SER A 163 17.47 3.08 -2.68
N HIS A 164 16.73 2.01 -2.93
CA HIS A 164 17.20 0.62 -3.02
C HIS A 164 16.77 0.06 -4.38
N PRO A 165 17.58 0.22 -5.44
CA PRO A 165 17.20 -0.19 -6.79
C PRO A 165 17.19 -1.71 -6.98
N ASN A 166 17.90 -2.46 -6.13
CA ASN A 166 17.90 -3.92 -6.21
C ASN A 166 16.83 -4.50 -5.30
N ASP A 167 16.03 -5.43 -5.82
CA ASP A 167 14.89 -6.01 -5.13
C ASP A 167 15.23 -6.65 -3.78
N GLU A 168 16.42 -7.24 -3.63
CA GLU A 168 16.86 -7.87 -2.38
C GLU A 168 17.08 -6.88 -1.22
N ASN A 169 17.24 -5.59 -1.54
CA ASN A 169 17.50 -4.52 -0.56
C ASN A 169 16.27 -3.65 -0.30
N GLN A 170 15.19 -3.82 -1.07
CA GLN A 170 14.00 -3.02 -0.94
C GLN A 170 13.29 -3.31 0.38
N VAL A 171 12.92 -2.26 1.12
CA VAL A 171 12.31 -2.40 2.43
C VAL A 171 11.39 -1.21 2.73
N SER A 172 10.19 -1.49 3.21
CA SER A 172 9.25 -0.45 3.64
C SER A 172 8.08 -1.03 4.44
N TYR A 173 7.39 -0.13 5.15
CA TYR A 173 6.09 -0.39 5.76
C TYR A 173 5.06 0.62 5.25
N HIS A 174 3.76 0.31 5.40
CA HIS A 174 2.71 1.27 5.05
C HIS A 174 2.60 2.35 6.11
N THR A 175 2.72 1.95 7.38
CA THR A 175 2.60 2.86 8.52
C THR A 175 3.65 2.54 9.58
N LEU A 176 4.12 3.59 10.24
CA LEU A 176 4.93 3.53 11.44
C LEU A 176 4.25 4.32 12.56
N ILE A 177 4.30 3.84 13.80
CA ILE A 177 3.73 4.53 14.97
C ILE A 177 4.85 4.84 15.96
N THR A 178 5.09 6.13 16.20
CA THR A 178 6.15 6.62 17.12
C THR A 178 5.81 6.32 18.58
N LEU A 179 6.80 6.45 19.48
CA LEU A 179 6.61 6.25 20.93
C LEU A 179 5.48 7.13 21.52
N ASP A 180 5.27 8.32 20.99
CA ASP A 180 4.20 9.25 21.40
C ASP A 180 2.88 9.07 20.61
N GLY A 181 2.74 8.00 19.84
CA GLY A 181 1.50 7.64 19.14
C GLY A 181 1.22 8.42 17.86
N ILE A 182 2.22 9.10 17.29
CA ILE A 182 2.07 9.75 15.98
C ILE A 182 2.06 8.66 14.90
N ILE A 183 1.04 8.69 14.05
CA ILE A 183 0.90 7.80 12.90
C ILE A 183 1.67 8.41 11.71
N VAL A 184 2.67 7.70 11.22
CA VAL A 184 3.50 8.09 10.07
C VAL A 184 3.10 7.24 8.87
N TYR A 185 2.48 7.86 7.86
CA TYR A 185 2.15 7.21 6.59
C TYR A 185 3.35 7.25 5.64
N LEU A 186 3.77 6.07 5.17
CA LEU A 186 5.03 5.86 4.44
C LEU A 186 4.80 5.35 3.01
N VAL A 187 3.98 4.31 2.84
CA VAL A 187 3.61 3.72 1.55
C VAL A 187 2.09 3.79 1.37
N PRO A 188 1.59 4.21 0.20
CA PRO A 188 0.15 4.20 -0.05
C PRO A 188 -0.47 2.81 0.12
N PRO A 189 -1.67 2.69 0.70
CA PRO A 189 -2.27 1.39 1.03
C PRO A 189 -2.53 0.46 -0.16
N GLU A 190 -2.84 1.04 -1.32
CA GLU A 190 -3.06 0.32 -2.57
C GLU A 190 -1.75 -0.24 -3.16
N LYS A 191 -0.61 0.27 -2.73
CA LYS A 191 0.71 -0.23 -3.13
C LYS A 191 1.12 -1.41 -2.26
N ARG A 192 2.07 -2.17 -2.77
CA ARG A 192 2.77 -3.26 -2.10
C ARG A 192 4.02 -2.71 -1.44
N ALA A 193 4.00 -2.60 -0.10
CA ALA A 193 5.21 -2.38 0.68
C ALA A 193 6.05 -3.66 0.81
N TYR A 194 7.32 -3.51 1.18
CA TYR A 194 8.29 -4.61 1.25
C TYR A 194 8.66 -4.91 2.71
N GLY A 195 7.67 -5.36 3.49
CA GLY A 195 7.81 -5.52 4.93
C GLY A 195 8.16 -6.94 5.40
N ALA A 196 7.74 -7.98 4.69
CA ALA A 196 7.77 -9.34 5.23
C ALA A 196 8.89 -10.25 4.69
N GLY A 197 9.41 -10.02 3.48
CA GLY A 197 10.37 -10.94 2.84
C GLY A 197 9.77 -12.34 2.62
N ASN A 198 10.57 -13.40 2.76
CA ASN A 198 10.12 -14.80 2.67
C ASN A 198 9.08 -15.11 3.75
N SER A 199 7.81 -15.21 3.34
CA SER A 199 6.70 -15.27 4.29
C SER A 199 5.46 -15.98 3.78
N VAL A 200 4.74 -16.59 4.71
CA VAL A 200 3.48 -17.30 4.49
C VAL A 200 2.55 -17.02 5.66
N PHE A 201 1.33 -16.61 5.37
CA PHE A 201 0.28 -16.47 6.38
C PHE A 201 -0.47 -17.78 6.54
N SER A 202 -0.50 -18.33 7.76
CA SER A 202 -1.25 -19.54 8.10
C SER A 202 -2.57 -19.15 8.75
N GLY A 203 -3.65 -19.12 7.96
CA GLY A 203 -4.98 -18.71 8.40
C GLY A 203 -6.03 -19.83 8.34
N PRO A 204 -7.30 -19.50 8.62
CA PRO A 204 -8.41 -20.46 8.53
C PRO A 204 -8.58 -21.10 7.15
N ASN A 205 -8.09 -20.44 6.10
CA ASN A 205 -8.16 -20.91 4.71
C ASN A 205 -6.91 -21.69 4.28
N GLY A 206 -6.03 -22.03 5.23
CA GLY A 206 -4.73 -22.67 4.97
C GLY A 206 -3.60 -21.66 4.81
N GLU A 207 -2.54 -22.08 4.12
CA GLU A 207 -1.37 -21.25 3.86
C GLU A 207 -1.59 -20.30 2.67
N GLU A 208 -1.29 -19.02 2.89
CA GLU A 208 -1.48 -17.94 1.94
C GLU A 208 -0.14 -17.21 1.68
N THR A 209 0.28 -17.14 0.42
CA THR A 209 1.45 -16.39 -0.03
C THR A 209 1.36 -16.13 -1.54
N VAL A 210 2.08 -15.13 -2.04
CA VAL A 210 2.16 -14.81 -3.48
C VAL A 210 3.61 -14.67 -3.88
N GLN A 211 4.04 -15.40 -4.91
CA GLN A 211 5.34 -15.20 -5.53
C GLN A 211 5.19 -14.27 -6.73
N THR A 212 5.91 -13.15 -6.70
CA THR A 212 5.82 -12.08 -7.73
C THR A 212 7.13 -11.87 -8.49
N ASN A 213 8.24 -12.42 -7.97
CA ASN A 213 9.54 -12.41 -8.62
C ASN A 213 10.11 -13.84 -8.54
N PRO A 214 10.55 -14.45 -9.66
CA PRO A 214 11.09 -15.82 -9.67
C PRO A 214 12.41 -15.95 -8.91
N ASN A 215 13.15 -14.86 -8.72
CA ASN A 215 14.44 -14.83 -8.02
C ASN A 215 14.29 -14.58 -6.50
N LEU A 216 13.08 -14.28 -6.03
CA LEU A 216 12.80 -14.05 -4.62
C LEU A 216 11.82 -15.09 -4.07
N PRO A 217 11.92 -15.41 -2.76
CA PRO A 217 10.94 -16.26 -2.11
C PRO A 217 9.52 -15.67 -2.15
N PRO A 218 8.47 -16.51 -2.07
CA PRO A 218 7.10 -16.05 -1.92
C PRO A 218 6.91 -15.17 -0.68
N SER A 219 5.96 -14.25 -0.75
CA SER A 219 5.74 -13.27 0.32
C SER A 219 4.27 -12.92 0.51
N VAL A 220 3.90 -12.54 1.73
CA VAL A 220 2.61 -11.94 2.04
C VAL A 220 2.49 -10.47 1.59
N ASN A 221 3.60 -9.83 1.21
CA ASN A 221 3.65 -8.41 0.81
C ASN A 221 2.52 -8.00 -0.15
N ASN A 222 2.13 -8.89 -1.08
CA ASN A 222 1.13 -8.60 -2.10
C ASN A 222 -0.28 -8.31 -1.54
N PHE A 223 -0.63 -8.83 -0.36
CA PHE A 223 -1.95 -8.67 0.26
C PHE A 223 -1.89 -8.21 1.73
N ALA A 224 -0.69 -7.88 2.24
CA ALA A 224 -0.50 -7.34 3.57
C ALA A 224 -0.58 -5.82 3.62
N TYR A 225 -1.09 -5.31 4.74
CA TYR A 225 -0.86 -3.96 5.24
C TYR A 225 0.13 -4.05 6.41
N HIS A 226 1.25 -3.34 6.30
CA HIS A 226 2.37 -3.43 7.24
C HIS A 226 2.35 -2.24 8.19
N VAL A 227 2.28 -2.51 9.49
CA VAL A 227 2.33 -1.50 10.55
C VAL A 227 3.52 -1.78 11.45
N SER A 228 4.40 -0.81 11.62
CA SER A 228 5.54 -0.92 12.52
C SER A 228 5.37 -0.03 13.75
N LEU A 229 5.70 -0.56 14.92
CA LEU A 229 5.79 0.20 16.15
C LEU A 229 7.23 0.62 16.39
N GLU A 230 7.46 1.88 16.75
CA GLU A 230 8.76 2.31 17.23
C GLU A 230 9.16 1.50 18.46
N THR A 231 10.28 0.78 18.37
CA THR A 231 10.85 0.02 19.49
C THR A 231 11.21 0.98 20.62
N PRO A 232 10.90 0.68 21.89
CA PRO A 232 11.33 1.51 23.01
C PRO A 232 12.86 1.54 23.13
N PRO A 233 13.45 2.60 23.71
CA PRO A 233 14.91 2.77 23.74
C PRO A 233 15.68 1.61 24.38
N ASP A 234 15.09 0.89 25.34
CA ASP A 234 15.70 -0.27 25.99
C ASP A 234 15.73 -1.52 25.11
N GLY A 235 15.01 -1.53 23.97
CA GLY A 235 15.04 -2.61 22.98
C GLY A 235 15.87 -2.30 21.72
N TRP A 236 16.51 -1.13 21.63
CA TRP A 236 17.25 -0.70 20.45
C TRP A 236 18.52 -1.51 20.22
N ASN A 237 18.74 -1.91 18.95
CA ASN A 237 19.93 -2.66 18.50
C ASN A 237 20.17 -3.99 19.25
N GLN A 238 19.17 -4.51 19.93
CA GLN A 238 19.24 -5.76 20.69
C GLN A 238 18.57 -6.89 19.91
N THR A 239 19.20 -7.34 18.83
CA THR A 239 18.62 -8.36 17.95
C THR A 239 18.61 -9.77 18.56
N SER A 240 19.40 -10.01 19.62
CA SER A 240 19.42 -11.26 20.37
C SER A 240 18.38 -11.31 21.50
N GLU A 241 17.92 -10.17 21.98
CA GLU A 241 16.98 -10.11 23.10
C GLU A 241 15.56 -10.32 22.58
N THR A 242 14.88 -11.27 23.22
CA THR A 242 13.51 -11.68 22.83
C THR A 242 12.43 -10.75 23.39
N THR A 243 12.80 -9.83 24.29
CA THR A 243 11.88 -8.91 24.96
C THR A 243 12.51 -7.52 25.15
N HIS A 244 11.65 -6.53 25.33
CA HIS A 244 11.95 -5.18 25.84
C HIS A 244 10.79 -4.72 26.75
N SER A 245 10.84 -3.49 27.27
CA SER A 245 9.83 -2.88 28.17
C SER A 245 8.38 -2.86 27.68
N GLY A 246 8.11 -3.27 26.43
CA GLY A 246 6.81 -3.17 25.78
C GLY A 246 6.55 -1.82 25.12
N TYR A 247 5.37 -1.70 24.49
CA TYR A 247 4.95 -0.51 23.74
C TYR A 247 4.15 0.45 24.62
N THR A 248 4.19 1.74 24.28
CA THR A 248 3.50 2.79 25.05
C THR A 248 1.98 2.70 24.88
N GLU A 249 1.24 3.31 25.80
CA GLU A 249 -0.22 3.44 25.68
C GLU A 249 -0.63 4.16 24.39
N ALA A 250 0.06 5.26 24.08
CA ALA A 250 -0.18 6.03 22.86
C ALA A 250 0.03 5.19 21.59
N GLN A 251 1.00 4.26 21.59
CA GLN A 251 1.19 3.33 20.48
C GLN A 251 0.03 2.36 20.33
N TYR A 252 -0.46 1.76 21.42
CA TYR A 252 -1.61 0.86 21.37
C TYR A 252 -2.90 1.58 20.94
N GLU A 253 -3.16 2.78 21.45
CA GLU A 253 -4.33 3.58 21.05
C GLU A 253 -4.26 3.97 19.57
N ALA A 254 -3.11 4.45 19.10
CA ALA A 254 -2.91 4.79 17.70
C ALA A 254 -3.05 3.57 16.78
N LEU A 255 -2.51 2.41 17.19
CA LEU A 255 -2.61 1.16 16.44
C LEU A 255 -4.07 0.67 16.36
N ALA A 256 -4.78 0.68 17.49
CA ALA A 256 -6.20 0.33 17.54
C ALA A 256 -7.02 1.26 16.66
N TRP A 257 -6.77 2.58 16.72
CA TRP A 257 -7.48 3.56 15.91
C TRP A 257 -7.21 3.38 14.42
N LEU A 258 -5.95 3.14 14.05
CA LEU A 258 -5.57 2.85 12.67
C LEU A 258 -6.35 1.63 12.17
N ILE A 259 -6.23 0.49 12.85
CA ILE A 259 -6.81 -0.78 12.39
C ILE A 259 -8.35 -0.76 12.41
N ALA A 260 -8.97 0.01 13.32
CA ALA A 260 -10.43 0.12 13.44
C ALA A 260 -11.14 0.60 12.16
N GLN A 261 -10.43 1.26 11.26
CA GLN A 261 -10.93 1.76 9.98
C GLN A 261 -11.00 0.67 8.89
N SER A 262 -10.34 -0.47 9.10
CA SER A 262 -10.29 -1.57 8.14
C SER A 262 -11.39 -2.61 8.39
N SER A 263 -11.67 -3.41 7.36
CA SER A 263 -12.52 -4.60 7.47
C SER A 263 -11.75 -5.86 7.91
N VAL A 264 -10.45 -5.76 8.22
CA VAL A 264 -9.60 -6.91 8.53
C VAL A 264 -10.00 -7.52 9.87
N PRO A 265 -10.46 -8.77 9.92
CA PRO A 265 -10.84 -9.43 11.16
C PRO A 265 -9.63 -9.74 12.03
N ASP A 266 -9.87 -9.95 13.33
CA ASP A 266 -8.81 -10.18 14.31
C ASP A 266 -7.91 -11.38 13.96
N ASN A 267 -8.49 -12.46 13.44
CA ASN A 267 -7.74 -13.65 13.01
C ASN A 267 -6.85 -13.43 11.77
N ARG A 268 -6.90 -12.24 11.15
CA ARG A 268 -6.03 -11.81 10.05
C ARG A 268 -5.09 -10.67 10.45
N ILE A 269 -5.03 -10.35 11.74
CA ILE A 269 -3.99 -9.52 12.33
C ILE A 269 -2.91 -10.44 12.88
N THR A 270 -1.69 -10.28 12.39
CA THR A 270 -0.58 -11.19 12.63
C THR A 270 0.72 -10.43 12.88
N THR A 271 1.79 -11.14 13.19
CA THR A 271 3.12 -10.57 13.41
C THR A 271 4.08 -10.96 12.30
N HIS A 272 5.16 -10.19 12.14
CA HIS A 272 6.24 -10.58 11.23
C HIS A 272 6.78 -11.96 11.58
N ARG A 273 7.03 -12.22 12.87
CA ARG A 273 7.45 -13.54 13.36
C ARG A 273 6.52 -14.67 12.93
N ALA A 274 5.20 -14.48 12.98
CA ALA A 274 4.24 -15.52 12.67
C ALA A 274 4.20 -15.87 11.17
N VAL A 275 4.44 -14.88 10.30
CA VAL A 275 4.47 -15.10 8.85
C VAL A 275 5.85 -15.47 8.33
N ASP A 276 6.91 -15.27 9.09
CA ASP A 276 8.29 -15.51 8.65
C ASP A 276 8.53 -16.99 8.29
N ARG A 277 9.31 -17.18 7.22
CA ARG A 277 9.80 -18.49 6.79
C ARG A 277 11.33 -18.53 6.70
N SER A 278 12.01 -17.44 7.00
CA SER A 278 13.48 -17.38 7.10
C SER A 278 14.02 -17.83 8.47
N GLY A 279 13.18 -17.79 9.51
CA GLY A 279 13.57 -18.07 10.89
C GLY A 279 14.38 -16.94 11.55
N GLN A 280 14.40 -15.75 10.94
CA GLN A 280 15.20 -14.61 11.39
C GLN A 280 14.37 -13.53 12.09
N ARG A 281 13.04 -13.61 12.03
CA ARG A 281 12.15 -12.56 12.54
C ARG A 281 11.56 -12.95 13.88
N ILE A 282 11.61 -12.01 14.82
CA ILE A 282 11.09 -12.17 16.19
C ILE A 282 10.09 -11.08 16.57
N ASP A 283 9.88 -10.12 15.68
CA ASP A 283 9.08 -8.91 15.91
C ASP A 283 7.57 -9.12 15.70
N PRO A 284 6.73 -8.29 16.34
CA PRO A 284 7.08 -7.32 17.39
C PRO A 284 7.31 -8.03 18.75
N ARG A 285 8.45 -7.74 19.39
CA ARG A 285 8.76 -8.27 20.73
C ARG A 285 7.87 -7.61 21.79
N SER A 286 7.56 -8.34 22.87
CA SER A 286 6.76 -7.82 23.98
C SER A 286 5.39 -7.21 23.60
N PHE A 287 4.82 -7.58 22.45
CA PHE A 287 3.49 -7.09 22.04
C PHE A 287 2.38 -7.80 22.84
N ASP A 288 1.48 -7.01 23.41
CA ASP A 288 0.35 -7.45 24.22
C ASP A 288 -0.92 -7.45 23.35
N PHE A 289 -1.26 -8.64 22.84
CA PHE A 289 -2.44 -8.83 22.02
C PHE A 289 -3.74 -8.60 22.78
N ASP A 290 -3.81 -8.99 24.06
CA ASP A 290 -5.03 -8.84 24.85
C ASP A 290 -5.33 -7.35 25.05
N ARG A 291 -4.30 -6.55 25.40
CA ARG A 291 -4.44 -5.09 25.47
C ARG A 291 -4.86 -4.50 24.14
N PHE A 292 -4.21 -4.90 23.05
CA PHE A 292 -4.53 -4.39 21.72
C PHE A 292 -5.98 -4.70 21.32
N TYR A 293 -6.43 -5.94 21.46
CA TYR A 293 -7.79 -6.33 21.06
C TYR A 293 -8.85 -5.65 21.93
N ASN A 294 -8.61 -5.55 23.25
CA ASN A 294 -9.50 -4.82 24.14
C ASN A 294 -9.69 -3.37 23.65
N LEU A 295 -8.61 -2.68 23.28
CA LEU A 295 -8.68 -1.32 22.72
C LEU A 295 -9.35 -1.28 21.35
N LEU A 296 -8.96 -2.17 20.43
CA LEU A 296 -9.51 -2.25 19.08
C LEU A 296 -11.02 -2.43 19.11
N HIS A 297 -11.52 -3.30 19.99
CA HIS A 297 -12.95 -3.54 20.16
C HIS A 297 -13.68 -2.36 20.80
N THR A 298 -12.99 -1.48 21.53
CA THR A 298 -13.62 -0.20 21.93
C THR A 298 -13.83 0.72 20.73
N PHE A 299 -12.99 0.64 19.69
CA PHE A 299 -13.02 1.51 18.52
C PHE A 299 -13.82 0.97 17.35
N ARG A 300 -13.96 -0.35 17.22
CA ARG A 300 -14.81 -0.98 16.20
C ARG A 300 -15.63 -2.13 16.78
N GLN A 301 -16.80 -2.34 16.21
CA GLN A 301 -17.69 -3.45 16.53
C GLN A 301 -18.14 -4.14 15.24
N PRO A 302 -18.41 -5.46 15.27
CA PRO A 302 -19.01 -6.14 14.12
C PRO A 302 -20.30 -5.41 13.71
N SER A 303 -20.47 -5.16 12.42
CA SER A 303 -21.75 -4.65 11.92
C SER A 303 -22.81 -5.70 12.23
N SER A 304 -23.86 -5.32 12.95
CA SER A 304 -25.01 -6.19 13.16
C SER A 304 -25.77 -6.36 11.84
N GLY A 305 -25.31 -7.28 10.99
CA GLY A 305 -26.14 -7.81 9.91
C GLY A 305 -27.09 -8.81 10.54
N ASN A 306 -28.41 -8.61 10.36
CA ASN A 306 -29.39 -9.66 10.66
C ASN A 306 -28.93 -10.96 9.99
N SER A 307 -28.65 -11.97 10.82
CA SER A 307 -28.49 -13.37 10.41
C SER A 307 -29.70 -13.87 9.63
#